data_AF-A0A7C3HGB6-F1
#
_entry.id   AF-A0A7C3HGB6-F1
#
_cell.length_a   1.000
_cell.length_b   1.000
_cell.length_c   1.000
_cell.angle_alpha   90.00
_cell.angle_beta   90.00
_cell.angle_gamma   90.00
#
_symmetry.space_group_name_H-M   'P 1'
#
loop_
_entity.id
_entity.type
_entity.pdbx_description
1 polymer ?
#
loop_
_entity_poly.entity_id
_entity_poly.type
_entity_poly.pdbx_seq_one_letter_code
_entity_poly.pdbx_strand_id
1 'polypeptide(L)'
;RRPANFPVGRSKMPLTGSGGNRNFFAHAGEGADLCGGCTLATQFLPFVLDRCGRNMVFLHSGNRDMLGLWYRRKVTERKKLLQASSEGSRAQPFRYPENYLLKAAEELIMEIEIKRLFGTLADPINLRLYVFLNGQQEQFIDFHDLPAPVFRFLAQVKQLESAEKKKFWWPLVRRGFQWNKKEEADQDTLYRQAKNEIFQRLLTGQTIVPYFIVRDQRRVIGNWQILAFYLKEVREMTDERIQAIQQFADRLAEQIKAYDSGKKRLAQLEMAKSYARFRNVLLRMVHDRVANGAEEPLVYFEEYVNYLFPDSAAGWNETRDLIFFRLYEQLHPWLVEQGLTPVAEEDEEEAMEELEK
;
A
#
# COMPACT_ATOMS: atom_id res chain seq x y z
N ARG A 1 1.38 -9.87 -35.90
CA ARG A 1 2.49 -8.89 -35.99
C ARG A 1 2.19 -7.95 -37.15
N ARG A 2 2.34 -6.64 -36.99
CA ARG A 2 2.20 -5.67 -38.09
C ARG A 2 3.55 -5.56 -38.82
N PRO A 3 3.59 -5.48 -40.16
CA PRO A 3 4.85 -5.41 -40.91
C PRO A 3 5.57 -4.09 -40.59
N ALA A 4 6.89 -4.16 -40.42
CA ALA A 4 7.75 -2.99 -40.31
C ALA A 4 8.03 -2.47 -41.72
N ASN A 5 7.76 -1.19 -41.97
CA ASN A 5 7.66 -0.69 -43.34
C ASN A 5 8.69 0.40 -43.65
N PHE A 6 9.29 1.03 -42.63
CA PHE A 6 10.30 2.07 -42.83
C PHE A 6 11.15 2.30 -41.56
N PRO A 7 12.41 2.75 -41.73
CA PRO A 7 13.27 3.13 -40.61
C PRO A 7 12.76 4.41 -39.94
N VAL A 8 12.72 4.40 -38.61
CA VAL A 8 12.23 5.51 -37.78
C VAL A 8 13.30 5.92 -36.78
N GLY A 9 13.68 7.20 -36.82
CA GLY A 9 14.58 7.80 -35.85
C GLY A 9 13.87 8.57 -34.74
N ARG A 10 14.67 9.15 -33.85
CA ARG A 10 14.24 9.88 -32.65
C ARG A 10 13.18 10.96 -32.86
N SER A 11 13.15 11.61 -34.01
CA SER A 11 12.15 12.66 -34.33
C SER A 11 10.71 12.13 -34.36
N LYS A 12 10.54 10.83 -34.56
CA LYS A 12 9.24 10.17 -34.73
C LYS A 12 8.96 9.11 -33.65
N MET A 13 10.00 8.57 -33.02
CA MET A 13 9.87 7.56 -31.96
C MET A 13 10.73 7.92 -30.74
N PRO A 14 10.15 8.14 -29.55
CA PRO A 14 10.90 8.36 -28.32
C PRO A 14 11.84 7.18 -28.01
N LEU A 15 12.93 7.46 -27.29
CA LEU A 15 13.89 6.44 -26.84
C LEU A 15 14.53 5.64 -28.00
N THR A 16 14.67 6.28 -29.16
CA THR A 16 15.43 5.74 -30.30
C THR A 16 16.63 6.62 -30.62
N GLY A 17 17.59 6.05 -31.36
CA GLY A 17 18.77 6.78 -31.84
C GLY A 17 18.41 7.95 -32.77
N SER A 18 19.35 8.89 -32.93
CA SER A 18 19.27 9.88 -34.00
C SER A 18 19.63 9.20 -35.33
N GLY A 19 18.83 9.43 -36.39
CA GLY A 19 19.08 8.80 -37.71
C GLY A 19 20.45 9.12 -38.32
N GLY A 20 21.11 10.20 -37.87
CA GLY A 20 22.48 10.53 -38.27
C GLY A 20 23.55 9.63 -37.64
N ASN A 21 23.26 8.94 -36.54
CA ASN A 21 24.20 8.06 -35.84
C ASN A 21 23.85 6.59 -36.09
N ARG A 22 24.25 6.07 -37.26
CA ARG A 22 24.01 4.69 -37.71
C ARG A 22 24.46 3.60 -36.71
N ASN A 23 25.42 3.92 -35.83
CA ASN A 23 25.94 3.02 -34.80
C ASN A 23 24.90 2.59 -33.75
N PHE A 24 23.75 3.27 -33.65
CA PHE A 24 22.69 2.94 -32.70
C PHE A 24 21.54 2.12 -33.30
N PHE A 25 21.69 1.67 -34.55
CA PHE A 25 20.70 0.86 -35.25
C PHE A 25 21.30 -0.45 -35.78
N ALA A 26 20.50 -1.51 -35.78
CA ALA A 26 20.91 -2.79 -36.32
C ALA A 26 21.34 -2.63 -37.79
N HIS A 27 22.40 -3.35 -38.18
CA HIS A 27 22.97 -3.32 -39.53
C HIS A 27 23.39 -1.92 -40.02
N ALA A 28 23.69 -0.98 -39.12
CA ALA A 28 24.00 0.41 -39.45
C ALA A 28 22.89 1.11 -40.26
N GLY A 29 21.64 0.71 -40.02
CA GLY A 29 20.46 1.30 -40.65
C GLY A 29 20.23 2.76 -40.28
N GLU A 30 19.32 3.41 -41.01
CA GLU A 30 18.98 4.82 -40.82
C GLU A 30 17.99 5.08 -39.67
N GLY A 31 17.50 4.01 -39.04
CA GLY A 31 16.49 4.06 -37.99
C GLY A 31 16.08 2.67 -37.48
N ALA A 32 15.14 2.64 -36.54
CA ALA A 32 14.50 1.41 -36.09
C ALA A 32 13.34 1.04 -37.01
N ASP A 33 13.30 -0.21 -37.47
CA ASP A 33 12.23 -0.71 -38.33
C ASP A 33 10.92 -0.84 -37.53
N LEU A 34 9.99 0.07 -37.78
CA LEU A 34 8.70 0.13 -37.09
C LEU A 34 7.52 0.06 -38.07
N CYS A 35 6.38 -0.43 -37.57
CA CYS A 35 5.16 -0.47 -38.36
C CYS A 35 4.54 0.93 -38.46
N GLY A 36 3.99 1.31 -39.62
CA GLY A 36 3.41 2.65 -39.80
C GLY A 36 2.30 2.97 -38.79
N GLY A 37 1.45 1.99 -38.46
CA GLY A 37 0.43 2.14 -37.43
C GLY A 37 1.00 2.27 -36.01
N CYS A 38 2.19 1.73 -35.75
CA CYS A 38 2.91 1.84 -34.47
C CYS A 38 3.47 3.25 -34.32
N THR A 39 4.13 3.75 -35.37
CA THR A 39 4.64 5.13 -35.44
C THR A 39 3.53 6.15 -35.27
N LEU A 40 2.37 5.92 -35.91
CA LEU A 40 1.18 6.75 -35.76
C LEU A 40 0.65 6.70 -34.32
N ALA A 41 0.51 5.52 -33.73
CA ALA A 41 0.05 5.37 -32.34
C ALA A 41 0.95 6.13 -31.35
N THR A 42 2.26 6.10 -31.54
CA THR A 42 3.21 6.86 -30.72
C THR A 42 2.99 8.38 -30.79
N GLN A 43 2.46 8.92 -31.90
CA GLN A 43 2.12 10.35 -31.98
C GLN A 43 1.00 10.74 -31.00
N PHE A 44 0.17 9.78 -30.59
CA PHE A 44 -0.89 9.99 -29.59
C PHE A 44 -0.43 9.74 -28.16
N LEU A 45 0.81 9.29 -27.95
CA LEU A 45 1.36 9.03 -26.63
C LEU A 45 1.23 10.23 -25.66
N PRO A 46 1.42 11.51 -26.07
CA PRO A 46 1.26 12.65 -25.16
C PRO A 46 -0.11 12.77 -24.47
N PHE A 47 -1.18 12.17 -25.03
CA PHE A 47 -2.51 12.20 -24.41
C PHE A 47 -2.65 11.27 -23.20
N VAL A 48 -1.78 10.27 -23.07
CA VAL A 48 -1.83 9.25 -22.02
C VAL A 48 -0.60 9.27 -21.11
N LEU A 49 0.34 10.18 -21.36
CA LEU A 49 1.48 10.42 -20.49
C LEU A 49 1.17 11.46 -19.43
N ASP A 50 1.74 11.25 -18.24
CA ASP A 50 1.85 12.26 -17.20
C ASP A 50 3.32 12.61 -16.93
N ARG A 51 3.52 13.79 -16.34
CA ARG A 51 4.83 14.20 -15.85
C ARG A 51 5.00 13.72 -14.41
N CYS A 52 6.13 13.11 -14.11
CA CYS A 52 6.56 12.77 -12.76
C CYS A 52 7.96 13.36 -12.50
N GLY A 53 8.03 14.49 -11.79
CA GLY A 53 9.26 15.24 -11.56
C GLY A 53 9.84 15.75 -12.88
N ARG A 54 11.00 15.24 -13.28
CA ARG A 54 11.64 15.52 -14.57
C ARG A 54 11.33 14.47 -15.65
N ASN A 55 10.67 13.38 -15.27
CA ASN A 55 10.43 12.21 -16.11
C ASN A 55 9.00 12.24 -16.67
N MET A 56 8.79 11.45 -17.72
CA MET A 56 7.46 11.09 -18.22
C MET A 56 7.10 9.70 -17.71
N VAL A 57 5.82 9.51 -17.39
CA VAL A 57 5.31 8.23 -16.92
C VAL A 57 4.16 7.73 -17.78
N PHE A 58 4.13 6.41 -17.95
CA PHE A 58 3.17 5.70 -18.79
C PHE A 58 2.71 4.43 -18.08
N LEU A 59 1.42 4.35 -17.76
CA LEU A 59 0.83 3.18 -17.15
C LEU A 59 0.46 2.15 -18.23
N HIS A 60 0.82 0.89 -17.96
CA HIS A 60 0.54 -0.25 -18.81
C HIS A 60 -0.03 -1.40 -17.98
N SER A 61 -0.88 -2.22 -18.61
CA SER A 61 -1.39 -3.45 -18.05
C SER A 61 -1.50 -4.52 -19.13
N GLY A 62 -1.36 -5.79 -18.75
CA GLY A 62 -1.70 -6.91 -19.62
C GLY A 62 -3.21 -7.03 -19.87
N ASN A 63 -4.04 -6.45 -19.00
CA ASN A 63 -5.48 -6.43 -19.14
C ASN A 63 -5.93 -5.22 -19.98
N ARG A 64 -6.54 -5.50 -21.14
CA ARG A 64 -6.97 -4.48 -22.11
C ARG A 64 -8.10 -3.60 -21.59
N ASP A 65 -8.98 -4.14 -20.77
CA ASP A 65 -10.11 -3.39 -20.24
C ASP A 65 -9.62 -2.32 -19.27
N MET A 66 -8.75 -2.68 -18.33
CA MET A 66 -8.11 -1.71 -17.43
C MET A 66 -7.32 -0.64 -18.18
N LEU A 67 -6.57 -1.05 -19.21
CA LEU A 67 -5.82 -0.11 -20.03
C LEU A 67 -6.78 0.88 -20.74
N GLY A 68 -7.88 0.36 -21.28
CA GLY A 68 -8.92 1.15 -21.93
C GLY A 68 -9.66 2.08 -20.96
N LEU A 69 -9.84 1.69 -19.70
CA LEU A 69 -10.36 2.55 -18.63
C LEU A 69 -9.40 3.71 -18.37
N TRP A 70 -8.14 3.38 -18.07
CA TRP A 70 -7.11 4.36 -17.78
C TRP A 70 -6.93 5.38 -18.91
N TYR A 71 -6.83 4.92 -20.16
CA TYR A 71 -6.61 5.80 -21.30
C TYR A 71 -7.82 6.68 -21.58
N ARG A 72 -9.06 6.16 -21.46
CA ARG A 72 -10.26 6.98 -21.61
C ARG A 72 -10.30 8.10 -20.56
N ARG A 73 -9.92 7.79 -19.32
CA ARG A 73 -9.79 8.78 -18.25
C ARG A 73 -8.76 9.85 -18.61
N LYS A 74 -7.53 9.46 -18.96
CA LYS A 74 -6.45 10.40 -19.30
C LYS A 74 -6.79 11.30 -20.48
N VAL A 75 -7.37 10.73 -21.55
CA VAL A 75 -7.84 11.52 -22.70
C VAL A 75 -8.93 12.51 -22.29
N THR A 76 -9.86 12.11 -21.42
CA THR A 76 -10.91 13.00 -20.91
C THR A 76 -10.34 14.12 -20.04
N GLU A 77 -9.39 13.82 -19.15
CA GLU A 77 -8.67 14.82 -18.35
C GLU A 77 -7.94 15.83 -19.26
N ARG A 78 -7.23 15.35 -20.29
CA ARG A 78 -6.53 16.21 -21.25
C ARG A 78 -7.47 17.07 -22.08
N LYS A 79 -8.61 16.53 -22.54
CA LYS A 79 -9.63 17.32 -23.24
C LYS A 79 -10.16 18.46 -22.36
N LYS A 80 -10.47 18.19 -21.09
CA LYS A 80 -10.88 19.24 -20.14
C LYS A 80 -9.81 20.30 -19.96
N LEU A 81 -8.54 19.90 -19.84
CA LEU A 81 -7.41 20.84 -19.71
C LEU A 81 -7.17 21.70 -20.96
N LEU A 82 -7.45 21.18 -22.15
CA LEU A 82 -7.35 21.94 -23.41
C LEU A 82 -8.52 22.92 -23.59
N GLN A 83 -9.68 22.61 -23.02
CA GLN A 83 -10.88 23.44 -23.07
C GLN A 83 -10.92 24.51 -21.97
N ALA A 84 -10.28 24.24 -20.82
CA ALA A 84 -10.13 25.22 -19.76
C ALA A 84 -9.13 26.31 -20.20
N SER A 85 -9.60 27.56 -20.22
CA SER A 85 -8.76 28.76 -20.42
C SER A 85 -7.54 28.70 -19.51
N SER A 86 -6.38 29.10 -20.03
CA SER A 86 -5.02 28.86 -19.54
C SER A 86 -4.65 29.35 -18.11
N GLU A 87 -5.61 29.74 -17.28
CA GLU A 87 -5.39 30.35 -15.95
C GLU A 87 -5.80 29.45 -14.77
N GLY A 88 -6.35 28.26 -15.02
CA GLY A 88 -6.61 27.29 -13.95
C GLY A 88 -5.31 26.76 -13.35
N SER A 89 -5.18 26.82 -12.02
CA SER A 89 -4.10 26.21 -11.24
C SER A 89 -3.86 24.77 -11.72
N ARG A 90 -2.79 24.55 -12.47
CA ARG A 90 -2.42 23.21 -12.92
C ARG A 90 -1.93 22.45 -11.70
N ALA A 91 -2.61 21.35 -11.37
CA ALA A 91 -2.16 20.43 -10.33
C ALA A 91 -0.68 20.07 -10.54
N GLN A 92 0.09 20.12 -9.46
CA GLN A 92 1.52 19.84 -9.55
C GLN A 92 1.74 18.40 -10.04
N PRO A 93 2.78 18.15 -10.84
CA PRO A 93 3.12 16.78 -11.21
C PRO A 93 3.54 16.00 -9.97
N PHE A 94 3.31 14.68 -9.99
CA PHE A 94 3.87 13.79 -8.98
C PHE A 94 5.40 13.90 -8.99
N ARG A 95 6.06 13.75 -7.85
CA ARG A 95 7.51 13.71 -7.74
C ARG A 95 8.05 12.30 -7.71
N TYR A 96 7.28 11.37 -7.13
CA TYR A 96 7.68 9.99 -6.87
C TYR A 96 6.83 9.01 -7.71
N PRO A 97 7.44 8.20 -8.60
CA PRO A 97 6.73 7.24 -9.42
C PRO A 97 5.91 6.21 -8.63
N GLU A 98 6.40 5.80 -7.46
CA GLU A 98 5.72 4.85 -6.58
C GLU A 98 4.37 5.41 -6.13
N ASN A 99 4.33 6.68 -5.71
CA ASN A 99 3.10 7.36 -5.34
C ASN A 99 2.13 7.47 -6.52
N TYR A 100 2.64 7.79 -7.71
CA TYR A 100 1.81 7.86 -8.92
C TYR A 100 1.18 6.50 -9.23
N LEU A 101 1.97 5.42 -9.19
CA LEU A 101 1.50 4.06 -9.49
C LEU A 101 0.42 3.61 -8.51
N LEU A 102 0.64 3.81 -7.20
CA LEU A 102 -0.33 3.44 -6.17
C LEU A 102 -1.61 4.28 -6.28
N LYS A 103 -1.48 5.60 -6.52
CA LYS A 103 -2.65 6.46 -6.72
C LYS A 103 -3.44 6.09 -7.96
N ALA A 104 -2.77 5.80 -9.07
CA ALA A 104 -3.40 5.31 -10.30
C ALA A 104 -4.12 3.98 -10.07
N ALA A 105 -3.54 3.08 -9.26
CA ALA A 105 -4.18 1.82 -8.90
C ALA A 105 -5.44 2.04 -8.05
N GLU A 106 -5.40 2.89 -7.02
CA GLU A 106 -6.57 3.25 -6.22
C GLU A 106 -7.70 3.83 -7.09
N GLU A 107 -7.35 4.74 -7.99
CA GLU A 107 -8.27 5.35 -8.94
C GLU A 107 -8.91 4.33 -9.88
N LEU A 108 -8.12 3.38 -10.38
CA LEU A 108 -8.62 2.28 -11.21
C LEU A 108 -9.50 1.33 -10.42
N ILE A 109 -9.14 0.99 -9.19
CA ILE A 109 -9.93 0.11 -8.31
C ILE A 109 -11.32 0.71 -8.10
N MET A 110 -11.42 1.98 -7.74
CA MET A 110 -12.71 2.65 -7.54
C MET A 110 -13.57 2.62 -8.80
N GLU A 111 -12.98 2.85 -9.98
CA GLU A 111 -13.72 2.81 -11.25
C GLU A 111 -14.10 1.37 -11.66
N ILE A 112 -13.26 0.39 -11.31
CA ILE A 112 -13.50 -1.03 -11.55
C ILE A 112 -14.56 -1.56 -10.61
N GLU A 113 -14.58 -1.22 -9.32
CA GLU A 113 -15.59 -1.68 -8.36
C GLU A 113 -17.00 -1.27 -8.81
N ILE A 114 -17.14 -0.03 -9.29
CA ILE A 114 -18.36 0.46 -9.93
C ILE A 114 -18.77 -0.44 -11.11
N LYS A 115 -17.80 -0.98 -11.86
CA LYS A 115 -18.03 -1.84 -13.04
C LYS A 115 -18.11 -3.35 -12.69
N ARG A 116 -17.49 -3.80 -11.60
CA ARG A 116 -17.47 -5.18 -11.10
C ARG A 116 -18.77 -5.56 -10.39
N LEU A 117 -19.52 -4.59 -9.86
CA LEU A 117 -20.94 -4.76 -9.55
C LEU A 117 -21.73 -5.33 -10.75
N PHE A 118 -21.19 -5.22 -11.97
CA PHE A 118 -21.72 -5.76 -13.22
C PHE A 118 -20.90 -6.96 -13.81
N GLY A 119 -20.03 -7.61 -13.03
CA GLY A 119 -19.62 -9.02 -13.24
C GLY A 119 -18.39 -9.36 -14.10
N THR A 120 -17.41 -8.47 -14.35
CA THR A 120 -16.44 -8.67 -15.46
C THR A 120 -14.94 -8.41 -15.16
N LEU A 121 -14.36 -8.90 -14.06
CA LEU A 121 -12.88 -8.93 -13.96
C LEU A 121 -12.34 -10.16 -13.24
N ALA A 122 -11.92 -11.16 -14.03
CA ALA A 122 -11.40 -12.46 -13.57
C ALA A 122 -9.87 -12.62 -13.70
N ASP A 123 -9.17 -11.71 -14.40
CA ASP A 123 -7.74 -11.89 -14.68
C ASP A 123 -6.83 -11.27 -13.61
N PRO A 124 -5.62 -11.84 -13.39
CA PRO A 124 -4.62 -11.23 -12.52
C PRO A 124 -4.24 -9.84 -13.05
N ILE A 125 -4.37 -8.87 -12.15
CA ILE A 125 -4.15 -7.46 -12.46
C ILE A 125 -2.66 -7.16 -12.30
N ASN A 126 -1.98 -6.99 -13.42
CA ASN A 126 -0.63 -6.44 -13.46
C ASN A 126 -0.67 -4.97 -13.90
N LEU A 127 -0.15 -4.07 -13.07
CA LEU A 127 0.07 -2.69 -13.45
C LEU A 127 1.57 -2.43 -13.48
N ARG A 128 2.06 -1.91 -14.60
CA ARG A 128 3.44 -1.47 -14.77
C ARG A 128 3.45 0.01 -15.09
N LEU A 129 4.21 0.77 -14.32
CA LEU A 129 4.52 2.16 -14.63
C LEU A 129 5.87 2.20 -15.32
N TYR A 130 5.89 2.58 -16.59
CA TYR A 130 7.13 2.95 -17.27
C TYR A 130 7.49 4.38 -16.90
N VAL A 131 8.74 4.62 -16.50
CA VAL A 131 9.29 5.93 -16.17
C VAL A 131 10.44 6.18 -17.13
N PHE A 132 10.38 7.25 -17.90
CA PHE A 132 11.42 7.49 -18.89
C PHE A 132 11.72 8.97 -19.07
N LEU A 133 12.93 9.23 -19.55
CA LEU A 133 13.37 10.53 -20.00
C LEU A 133 13.86 10.39 -21.43
N ASN A 134 13.41 11.30 -22.30
CA ASN A 134 13.83 11.34 -23.70
C ASN A 134 14.54 12.68 -24.00
N GLY A 135 15.57 13.01 -23.20
CA GLY A 135 16.31 14.28 -23.27
C GLY A 135 17.50 14.22 -24.23
N GLN A 136 17.95 15.36 -24.77
CA GLN A 136 19.02 15.38 -25.78
C GLN A 136 20.32 14.77 -25.26
N GLN A 137 20.67 15.06 -24.01
CA GLN A 137 21.89 14.61 -23.33
C GLN A 137 21.72 13.26 -22.60
N GLU A 138 20.50 12.91 -22.19
CA GLU A 138 20.23 11.73 -21.37
C GLU A 138 18.93 11.06 -21.81
N GLN A 139 19.02 9.74 -22.02
CA GLN A 139 17.88 8.87 -22.28
C GLN A 139 17.92 7.73 -21.29
N PHE A 140 16.79 7.47 -20.64
CA PHE A 140 16.64 6.27 -19.82
C PHE A 140 15.19 5.81 -19.84
N ILE A 141 15.03 4.53 -19.56
CA ILE A 141 13.75 3.90 -19.29
C ILE A 141 13.93 3.01 -18.07
N ASP A 142 12.98 3.11 -17.16
CA ASP A 142 12.84 2.28 -15.97
C ASP A 142 11.38 1.86 -15.83
N PHE A 143 11.09 0.92 -14.94
CA PHE A 143 9.74 0.49 -14.67
C PHE A 143 9.51 0.12 -13.21
N HIS A 144 8.31 0.39 -12.73
CA HIS A 144 7.82 -0.05 -11.43
C HIS A 144 6.61 -0.95 -11.65
N ASP A 145 6.66 -2.16 -11.10
CA ASP A 145 5.54 -3.10 -11.11
C ASP A 145 4.75 -2.99 -9.83
N LEU A 146 3.43 -2.93 -9.94
CA LEU A 146 2.54 -3.16 -8.82
C LEU A 146 2.27 -4.66 -8.71
N PRO A 147 2.72 -5.32 -7.63
CA PRO A 147 2.45 -6.74 -7.45
C PRO A 147 0.93 -7.00 -7.40
N ALA A 148 0.47 -8.05 -8.08
CA ALA A 148 -0.95 -8.44 -8.08
C ALA A 148 -1.53 -8.61 -6.67
N PRO A 149 -0.81 -9.16 -5.67
CA PRO A 149 -1.34 -9.25 -4.31
C PRO A 149 -1.53 -7.89 -3.64
N VAL A 150 -0.68 -6.90 -3.93
CA VAL A 150 -0.87 -5.51 -3.45
C VAL A 150 -2.14 -4.91 -4.06
N PHE A 151 -2.39 -5.14 -5.36
CA PHE A 151 -3.62 -4.68 -5.99
C PHE A 151 -4.87 -5.30 -5.35
N ARG A 152 -4.87 -6.61 -5.09
CA ARG A 152 -6.00 -7.30 -4.43
C ARG A 152 -6.24 -6.80 -3.02
N PHE A 153 -5.18 -6.60 -2.25
CA PHE A 153 -5.23 -5.96 -0.94
C PHE A 153 -5.91 -4.59 -1.02
N LEU A 154 -5.44 -3.69 -1.89
CA LEU A 154 -6.02 -2.36 -2.04
C LEU A 154 -7.50 -2.42 -2.45
N ALA A 155 -7.88 -3.36 -3.31
CA ALA A 155 -9.27 -3.56 -3.70
C ALA A 155 -10.14 -4.00 -2.51
N GLN A 156 -9.70 -4.97 -1.71
CA GLN A 156 -10.43 -5.38 -0.50
C GLN A 156 -10.59 -4.23 0.50
N VAL A 157 -9.56 -3.40 0.66
CA VAL A 157 -9.62 -2.20 1.52
C VAL A 157 -10.66 -1.21 0.98
N LYS A 158 -10.65 -0.89 -0.32
CA LYS A 158 -11.59 0.07 -0.91
C LYS A 158 -13.03 -0.42 -0.84
N GLN A 159 -13.26 -1.71 -1.07
CA GLN A 159 -14.55 -2.35 -0.87
C GLN A 159 -15.05 -2.20 0.58
N LEU A 160 -14.18 -2.41 1.56
CA LEU A 160 -14.52 -2.25 2.98
C LEU A 160 -14.83 -0.79 3.33
N GLU A 161 -13.98 0.15 2.88
CA GLU A 161 -14.20 1.59 3.08
C GLU A 161 -15.54 2.05 2.49
N SER A 162 -15.90 1.54 1.31
CA SER A 162 -17.20 1.81 0.67
C SER A 162 -18.37 1.21 1.44
N ALA A 163 -18.22 0.01 2.00
CA ALA A 163 -19.28 -0.67 2.74
C ALA A 163 -19.54 -0.01 4.11
N GLU A 164 -18.46 0.36 4.82
CA GLU A 164 -18.54 0.96 6.15
C GLU A 164 -18.66 2.48 6.14
N LYS A 165 -18.51 3.13 4.97
CA LYS A 165 -18.45 4.59 4.81
C LYS A 165 -17.38 5.22 5.72
N LYS A 166 -16.22 4.57 5.83
CA LYS A 166 -15.09 5.00 6.66
C LYS A 166 -13.80 4.93 5.88
N LYS A 167 -12.91 5.92 6.07
CA LYS A 167 -11.58 5.96 5.44
C LYS A 167 -10.56 5.33 6.39
N PHE A 168 -10.24 4.07 6.18
CA PHE A 168 -9.25 3.36 6.99
C PHE A 168 -7.85 3.38 6.39
N TRP A 169 -7.75 3.48 5.07
CA TRP A 169 -6.49 3.46 4.34
C TRP A 169 -5.72 4.77 4.54
N TRP A 170 -6.43 5.90 4.54
CA TRP A 170 -5.80 7.21 4.63
C TRP A 170 -4.97 7.42 5.91
N PRO A 171 -5.48 7.15 7.12
CA PRO A 171 -4.68 7.27 8.35
C PRO A 171 -3.38 6.47 8.32
N LEU A 172 -3.41 5.28 7.69
CA LEU A 172 -2.24 4.44 7.52
C LEU A 172 -1.25 5.06 6.53
N VAL A 173 -1.71 5.42 5.34
CA VAL A 173 -0.87 6.04 4.29
C VAL A 173 -0.25 7.35 4.76
N ARG A 174 -1.00 8.19 5.49
CA ARG A 174 -0.54 9.48 6.03
C ARG A 174 0.74 9.32 6.83
N ARG A 175 0.81 8.28 7.69
CA ARG A 175 1.99 7.94 8.51
C ARG A 175 3.21 7.53 7.69
N GLY A 176 3.01 7.10 6.44
CA GLY A 176 4.09 6.74 5.54
C GLY A 176 4.77 7.93 4.87
N PHE A 177 4.17 9.13 4.89
CA PHE A 177 4.74 10.29 4.22
C PHE A 177 5.88 10.92 5.01
N GLN A 178 6.98 11.20 4.30
CA GLN A 178 8.09 12.00 4.78
C GLN A 178 7.87 13.45 4.34
N TRP A 179 7.27 14.26 5.20
CA TRP A 179 7.01 15.68 4.96
C TRP A 179 7.84 16.55 5.92
N ASN A 180 8.77 17.32 5.36
CA ASN A 180 9.73 18.11 6.13
C ASN A 180 9.40 19.61 6.14
N LYS A 181 8.24 20.01 5.59
CA LYS A 181 7.83 21.43 5.60
C LYS A 181 7.04 21.74 6.87
N LYS A 182 7.14 22.99 7.33
CA LYS A 182 6.43 23.49 8.51
C LYS A 182 4.92 23.62 8.29
N GLU A 183 4.51 23.87 7.05
CA GLU A 183 3.10 23.98 6.67
C GLU A 183 2.49 22.59 6.53
N GLU A 184 1.30 22.42 7.06
CA GLU A 184 0.47 21.27 6.76
C GLU A 184 0.14 21.23 5.28
N ALA A 185 0.15 20.02 4.74
CA ALA A 185 -0.18 19.76 3.36
C ALA A 185 -1.46 18.95 3.29
N ASP A 186 -2.35 19.35 2.38
CA ASP A 186 -3.51 18.54 2.04
C ASP A 186 -3.08 17.17 1.46
N GLN A 187 -4.03 16.24 1.43
CA GLN A 187 -3.82 14.89 0.93
C GLN A 187 -3.19 14.87 -0.48
N ASP A 188 -3.73 15.63 -1.44
CA ASP A 188 -3.24 15.62 -2.83
C ASP A 188 -1.81 16.17 -2.93
N THR A 189 -1.49 17.22 -2.17
CA THR A 189 -0.14 17.75 -2.04
C THR A 189 0.83 16.71 -1.48
N LEU A 190 0.46 15.96 -0.44
CA LEU A 190 1.28 14.88 0.12
C LEU A 190 1.54 13.78 -0.92
N TYR A 191 0.50 13.28 -1.58
CA TYR A 191 0.62 12.26 -2.63
C TYR A 191 1.58 12.70 -3.75
N ARG A 192 1.53 13.98 -4.14
CA ARG A 192 2.34 14.49 -5.25
C ARG A 192 3.77 14.82 -4.83
N GLN A 193 3.97 15.41 -3.66
CA GLN A 193 5.24 16.08 -3.32
C GLN A 193 6.05 15.38 -2.21
N ALA A 194 5.45 14.49 -1.43
CA ALA A 194 6.11 13.80 -0.31
C ALA A 194 6.44 12.35 -0.66
N LYS A 195 7.60 11.85 -0.22
CA LYS A 195 7.95 10.43 -0.39
C LYS A 195 7.12 9.60 0.57
N ASN A 196 6.55 8.48 0.11
CA ASN A 196 5.81 7.57 0.98
C ASN A 196 6.53 6.23 1.18
N GLU A 197 6.92 5.91 2.41
CA GLU A 197 7.61 4.65 2.73
C GLU A 197 6.69 3.43 2.61
N ILE A 198 5.40 3.55 2.92
CA ILE A 198 4.44 2.44 2.82
C ILE A 198 4.31 2.01 1.36
N PHE A 199 4.19 2.96 0.43
CA PHE A 199 4.15 2.65 -1.00
C PHE A 199 5.43 1.96 -1.48
N GLN A 200 6.60 2.49 -1.08
CA GLN A 200 7.88 1.85 -1.40
C GLN A 200 7.94 0.41 -0.86
N ARG A 201 7.52 0.19 0.39
CA ARG A 201 7.53 -1.14 1.04
C ARG A 201 6.58 -2.12 0.36
N LEU A 202 5.38 -1.68 -0.02
CA LEU A 202 4.42 -2.50 -0.76
C LEU A 202 4.99 -2.97 -2.11
N LEU A 203 5.65 -2.08 -2.85
CA LEU A 203 6.25 -2.41 -4.15
C LEU A 203 7.49 -3.31 -4.03
N THR A 204 8.21 -3.22 -2.90
CA THR A 204 9.46 -3.99 -2.66
C THR A 204 9.26 -5.25 -1.81
N GLY A 205 8.01 -5.58 -1.43
CA GLY A 205 7.69 -6.75 -0.61
C GLY A 205 8.12 -6.65 0.86
N GLN A 206 8.50 -5.46 1.32
CA GLN A 206 8.84 -5.20 2.71
C GLN A 206 7.58 -5.11 3.58
N THR A 207 7.71 -5.49 4.86
CA THR A 207 6.57 -5.44 5.79
C THR A 207 6.12 -4.01 6.11
N ILE A 208 4.80 -3.79 6.13
CA ILE A 208 4.17 -2.56 6.61
C ILE A 208 3.43 -2.74 7.94
N VAL A 209 3.49 -3.94 8.56
CA VAL A 209 2.88 -4.20 9.88
C VAL A 209 3.24 -3.15 10.94
N PRO A 210 4.49 -2.63 11.02
CA PRO A 210 4.82 -1.61 12.02
C PRO A 210 4.04 -0.29 11.89
N TYR A 211 3.52 0.05 10.71
CA TYR A 211 2.77 1.30 10.50
C TYR A 211 1.35 1.24 11.07
N PHE A 212 0.82 0.03 11.29
CA PHE A 212 -0.49 -0.21 11.88
C PHE A 212 -0.53 0.02 13.39
N ILE A 213 0.61 0.25 14.05
CA ILE A 213 0.71 0.34 15.51
C ILE A 213 1.44 1.62 15.93
N VAL A 214 0.91 2.31 16.93
CA VAL A 214 1.51 3.44 17.61
C VAL A 214 1.75 3.02 19.06
N ARG A 215 2.92 2.42 19.33
CA ARG A 215 3.18 1.70 20.60
C ARG A 215 3.20 2.60 21.82
N ASP A 216 3.84 3.75 21.69
CA ASP A 216 3.90 4.79 22.70
C ASP A 216 2.50 5.30 23.08
N GLN A 217 1.57 5.30 22.13
CA GLN A 217 0.17 5.67 22.35
C GLN A 217 -0.74 4.48 22.67
N ARG A 218 -0.23 3.24 22.62
CA ARG A 218 -1.03 2.00 22.70
C ARG A 218 -2.25 2.03 21.77
N ARG A 219 -2.06 2.59 20.58
CA ARG A 219 -3.10 2.82 19.57
C ARG A 219 -2.81 1.99 18.32
N VAL A 220 -3.86 1.58 17.63
CA VAL A 220 -3.79 0.97 16.31
C VAL A 220 -4.34 1.91 15.25
N ILE A 221 -3.89 1.71 14.01
CA ILE A 221 -4.34 2.47 12.84
C ILE A 221 -5.06 1.51 11.90
N GLY A 222 -6.30 1.85 11.55
CA GLY A 222 -7.21 0.94 10.86
C GLY A 222 -7.85 -0.05 11.82
N ASN A 223 -8.22 -1.22 11.32
CA ASN A 223 -8.84 -2.31 12.09
C ASN A 223 -8.19 -3.65 11.74
N TRP A 224 -8.50 -4.69 12.53
CA TRP A 224 -7.98 -6.04 12.30
C TRP A 224 -8.28 -6.56 10.90
N GLN A 225 -9.44 -6.22 10.34
CA GLN A 225 -9.86 -6.71 9.02
C GLN A 225 -8.92 -6.25 7.89
N ILE A 226 -8.49 -4.99 7.91
CA ILE A 226 -7.54 -4.46 6.91
C ILE A 226 -6.15 -5.05 7.09
N LEU A 227 -5.71 -5.21 8.34
CA LEU A 227 -4.46 -5.91 8.61
C LEU A 227 -4.54 -7.36 8.11
N ALA A 228 -5.66 -8.05 8.32
CA ALA A 228 -5.88 -9.40 7.84
C ALA A 228 -5.86 -9.49 6.30
N PHE A 229 -6.46 -8.53 5.58
CA PHE A 229 -6.34 -8.44 4.12
C PHE A 229 -4.89 -8.31 3.68
N TYR A 230 -4.11 -7.45 4.34
CA TYR A 230 -2.68 -7.29 4.05
C TYR A 230 -1.90 -8.59 4.31
N LEU A 231 -2.13 -9.25 5.45
CA LEU A 231 -1.46 -10.50 5.81
C LEU A 231 -1.78 -11.62 4.83
N LYS A 232 -3.05 -11.75 4.45
CA LYS A 232 -3.51 -12.78 3.51
C LYS A 232 -2.97 -12.55 2.11
N GLU A 233 -3.19 -11.36 1.56
CA GLU A 233 -2.86 -11.08 0.17
C GLU A 233 -1.35 -10.84 -0.01
N VAL A 234 -0.75 -9.95 0.78
CA VAL A 234 0.62 -9.47 0.53
C VAL A 234 1.67 -10.29 1.28
N ARG A 235 1.34 -10.81 2.47
CA ARG A 235 2.25 -11.65 3.26
C ARG A 235 2.02 -13.15 3.06
N GLU A 236 1.02 -13.53 2.26
CA GLU A 236 0.64 -14.91 1.97
C GLU A 236 0.44 -15.75 3.25
N MET A 237 -0.04 -15.11 4.32
CA MET A 237 -0.33 -15.77 5.59
C MET A 237 -1.64 -16.55 5.48
N THR A 238 -1.66 -17.78 5.99
CA THR A 238 -2.87 -18.62 5.95
C THR A 238 -3.95 -18.09 6.88
N ASP A 239 -5.21 -18.35 6.54
CA ASP A 239 -6.36 -17.93 7.35
C ASP A 239 -6.29 -18.54 8.76
N GLU A 240 -5.82 -19.78 8.89
CA GLU A 240 -5.67 -20.46 10.19
C GLU A 240 -4.67 -19.73 11.08
N ARG A 241 -3.55 -19.26 10.53
CA ARG A 241 -2.54 -18.53 11.29
C ARG A 241 -3.05 -17.15 11.72
N ILE A 242 -3.74 -16.44 10.83
CA ILE A 242 -4.35 -15.14 11.15
C ILE A 242 -5.36 -15.30 12.28
N GLN A 243 -6.25 -16.31 12.19
CA GLN A 243 -7.27 -16.59 13.20
C GLN A 243 -6.65 -17.01 14.55
N ALA A 244 -5.64 -17.87 14.54
CA ALA A 244 -4.94 -18.29 15.75
C ALA A 244 -4.30 -17.08 16.48
N ILE A 245 -3.62 -16.19 15.75
CA ILE A 245 -3.05 -14.97 16.34
C ILE A 245 -4.14 -14.08 16.93
N GLN A 246 -5.26 -13.91 16.21
CA GLN A 246 -6.39 -13.10 16.67
C GLN A 246 -6.97 -13.64 17.98
N GLN A 247 -7.32 -14.93 18.01
CA GLN A 247 -7.94 -15.59 19.17
C GLN A 247 -6.98 -15.62 20.37
N PHE A 248 -5.69 -15.88 20.14
CA PHE A 248 -4.69 -15.82 21.19
C PHE A 248 -4.59 -14.42 21.81
N ALA A 249 -4.58 -13.37 20.98
CA ALA A 249 -4.55 -11.99 21.45
C ALA A 249 -5.83 -11.59 22.19
N ASP A 250 -7.00 -12.10 21.77
CA ASP A 250 -8.27 -11.90 22.46
C ASP A 250 -8.24 -12.50 23.87
N ARG A 251 -7.77 -13.76 24.02
CA ARG A 251 -7.58 -14.41 25.34
C ARG A 251 -6.57 -13.66 26.21
N LEU A 252 -5.50 -13.13 25.63
CA LEU A 252 -4.55 -12.28 26.35
C LEU A 252 -5.20 -10.99 26.86
N ALA A 253 -6.03 -10.34 26.03
CA ALA A 253 -6.73 -9.11 26.40
C ALA A 253 -7.70 -9.36 27.55
N GLU A 254 -8.52 -10.42 27.46
CA GLU A 254 -9.43 -10.84 28.53
C GLU A 254 -8.69 -11.07 29.84
N GLN A 255 -7.58 -11.81 29.80
CA GLN A 255 -6.79 -12.09 30.98
C GLN A 255 -6.19 -10.82 31.61
N ILE A 256 -5.70 -9.88 30.78
CA ILE A 256 -5.13 -8.62 31.25
C ILE A 256 -6.20 -7.76 31.94
N LYS A 257 -7.46 -7.81 31.47
CA LYS A 257 -8.57 -7.10 32.12
C LYS A 257 -8.98 -7.78 33.42
N ALA A 258 -8.98 -9.11 33.46
CA ALA A 258 -9.56 -9.88 34.55
C ALA A 258 -8.68 -9.99 35.80
N TYR A 259 -7.35 -9.99 35.65
CA TYR A 259 -6.43 -10.27 36.77
C TYR A 259 -5.69 -9.03 37.26
N ASP A 260 -5.43 -8.95 38.57
CA ASP A 260 -4.66 -7.87 39.19
C ASP A 260 -3.24 -7.73 38.61
N SER A 261 -2.66 -8.85 38.15
CA SER A 261 -1.34 -8.85 37.50
C SER A 261 -1.36 -8.27 36.08
N GLY A 262 -2.53 -8.02 35.50
CA GLY A 262 -2.73 -7.66 34.10
C GLY A 262 -1.93 -6.44 33.64
N LYS A 263 -2.03 -5.31 34.36
CA LYS A 263 -1.25 -4.09 34.07
C LYS A 263 0.25 -4.36 34.04
N LYS A 264 0.75 -5.12 35.02
CA LYS A 264 2.16 -5.50 35.13
C LYS A 264 2.58 -6.42 33.97
N ARG A 265 1.73 -7.37 33.57
CA ARG A 265 2.01 -8.28 32.45
C ARG A 265 2.04 -7.55 31.12
N LEU A 266 1.10 -6.63 30.88
CA LEU A 266 1.10 -5.78 29.70
C LEU A 266 2.42 -5.01 29.56
N ALA A 267 2.84 -4.30 30.61
CA ALA A 267 4.11 -3.58 30.61
C ALA A 267 5.32 -4.50 30.37
N GLN A 268 5.32 -5.70 30.95
CA GLN A 268 6.37 -6.69 30.72
C GLN A 268 6.41 -7.20 29.27
N LEU A 269 5.26 -7.41 28.63
CA LEU A 269 5.18 -7.76 27.21
C LEU A 269 5.77 -6.63 26.34
N GLU A 270 5.35 -5.39 26.57
CA GLU A 270 5.80 -4.21 25.82
C GLU A 270 7.31 -3.98 25.95
N MET A 271 7.88 -4.21 27.13
CA MET A 271 9.31 -4.08 27.40
C MET A 271 10.15 -5.26 26.88
N ALA A 272 9.53 -6.34 26.38
CA ALA A 272 10.26 -7.52 25.94
C ALA A 272 10.99 -7.28 24.61
N LYS A 273 12.30 -7.02 24.70
CA LYS A 273 13.18 -6.79 23.55
C LYS A 273 13.71 -8.06 22.86
N SER A 274 13.37 -9.24 23.38
CA SER A 274 13.80 -10.52 22.80
C SER A 274 12.72 -11.59 22.91
N TYR A 275 12.76 -12.56 22.00
CA TYR A 275 11.85 -13.70 22.00
C TYR A 275 11.83 -14.44 23.34
N ALA A 276 13.01 -14.72 23.93
CA ALA A 276 13.10 -15.39 25.22
C ALA A 276 12.43 -14.59 26.35
N ARG A 277 12.59 -13.26 26.38
CA ARG A 277 11.91 -12.41 27.37
C ARG A 277 10.41 -12.40 27.14
N PHE A 278 9.96 -12.27 25.90
CA PHE A 278 8.55 -12.27 25.53
C PHE A 278 7.88 -13.61 25.94
N ARG A 279 8.49 -14.73 25.57
CA ARG A 279 8.08 -16.08 25.96
C ARG A 279 8.00 -16.25 27.48
N ASN A 280 8.99 -15.74 28.23
CA ASN A 280 8.96 -15.82 29.69
C ASN A 280 7.80 -15.05 30.30
N VAL A 281 7.38 -13.93 29.70
CA VAL A 281 6.18 -13.20 30.15
C VAL A 281 4.92 -14.01 29.84
N LEU A 282 4.81 -14.61 28.66
CA LEU A 282 3.71 -15.51 28.32
C LEU A 282 3.60 -16.70 29.30
N LEU A 283 4.73 -17.33 29.66
CA LEU A 283 4.75 -18.41 30.65
C LEU A 283 4.24 -17.94 32.02
N ARG A 284 4.62 -16.74 32.46
CA ARG A 284 4.09 -16.16 33.70
C ARG A 284 2.58 -15.90 33.60
N MET A 285 2.08 -15.47 32.44
CA MET A 285 0.65 -15.32 32.21
C MET A 285 -0.09 -16.66 32.26
N VAL A 286 0.52 -17.75 31.75
CA VAL A 286 -0.01 -19.11 31.93
C VAL A 286 -0.09 -19.49 33.41
N HIS A 287 0.96 -19.22 34.19
CA HIS A 287 0.94 -19.46 35.64
C HIS A 287 -0.12 -18.63 36.36
N ASP A 288 -0.28 -17.36 36.01
CA ASP A 288 -1.32 -16.51 36.58
C ASP A 288 -2.72 -17.08 36.28
N ARG A 289 -2.93 -17.59 35.05
CA ARG A 289 -4.20 -18.21 34.64
C ARG A 289 -4.55 -19.46 35.43
N VAL A 290 -3.57 -20.33 35.67
CA VAL A 290 -3.73 -21.52 36.51
C VAL A 290 -3.99 -21.13 37.97
N ALA A 291 -3.26 -20.15 38.51
CA ALA A 291 -3.43 -19.68 39.88
C ALA A 291 -4.81 -19.06 40.13
N ASN A 292 -5.43 -18.47 39.11
CA ASN A 292 -6.80 -17.93 39.15
C ASN A 292 -7.88 -18.97 38.79
N GLY A 293 -7.53 -20.25 38.65
CA GLY A 293 -8.48 -21.34 38.49
C GLY A 293 -9.21 -21.39 37.14
N ALA A 294 -8.65 -20.80 36.09
CA ALA A 294 -9.28 -20.87 34.77
C ALA A 294 -9.24 -22.30 34.20
N GLU A 295 -10.36 -22.74 33.63
CA GLU A 295 -10.51 -24.10 33.09
C GLU A 295 -9.71 -24.32 31.79
N GLU A 296 -9.67 -23.32 30.92
CA GLU A 296 -8.97 -23.40 29.63
C GLU A 296 -7.55 -22.82 29.70
N PRO A 297 -6.57 -23.40 28.97
CA PRO A 297 -5.23 -22.84 28.85
C PRO A 297 -5.24 -21.51 28.08
N LEU A 298 -4.22 -20.67 28.34
CA LEU A 298 -4.05 -19.39 27.62
C LEU A 298 -3.68 -19.62 26.15
N VAL A 299 -2.87 -20.66 25.90
CA VAL A 299 -2.35 -21.04 24.60
C VAL A 299 -2.30 -22.56 24.51
N TYR A 300 -2.74 -23.11 23.38
CA TYR A 300 -2.65 -24.54 23.11
C TYR A 300 -1.30 -24.88 22.48
N PHE A 301 -0.80 -26.10 22.70
CA PHE A 301 0.51 -26.51 22.17
C PHE A 301 0.57 -26.44 20.64
N GLU A 302 -0.44 -26.99 19.97
CA GLU A 302 -0.54 -26.96 18.50
C GLU A 302 -0.61 -25.53 17.97
N GLU A 303 -1.36 -24.65 18.63
CA GLU A 303 -1.44 -23.24 18.27
C GLU A 303 -0.08 -22.54 18.40
N TYR A 304 0.62 -22.79 19.51
CA TYR A 304 1.93 -22.19 19.77
C TYR A 304 2.96 -22.61 18.72
N VAL A 305 3.03 -23.91 18.43
CA VAL A 305 4.05 -24.49 17.55
C VAL A 305 3.71 -24.32 16.07
N ASN A 306 2.44 -24.35 15.67
CA ASN A 306 2.09 -24.32 14.25
C ASN A 306 1.77 -22.90 13.75
N TYR A 307 1.26 -22.00 14.60
CA TYR A 307 0.72 -20.71 14.15
C TYR A 307 1.40 -19.49 14.77
N LEU A 308 1.64 -19.49 16.09
CA LEU A 308 2.24 -18.33 16.76
C LEU A 308 3.75 -18.24 16.48
N PHE A 309 4.48 -19.33 16.71
CA PHE A 309 5.94 -19.36 16.60
C PHE A 309 6.45 -20.62 15.86
N PRO A 310 6.04 -20.84 14.60
CA PRO A 310 6.46 -22.01 13.80
C PRO A 310 7.98 -22.14 13.65
N ASP A 311 8.66 -21.01 13.47
CA ASP A 311 10.12 -20.97 13.35
C ASP A 311 10.81 -20.57 14.66
N SER A 312 10.13 -20.78 15.80
CA SER A 312 10.55 -20.39 17.15
C SER A 312 10.94 -18.91 17.28
N ALA A 313 12.22 -18.60 17.03
CA ALA A 313 12.77 -17.25 17.14
C ALA A 313 12.78 -16.50 15.81
N ALA A 314 12.76 -17.17 14.66
CA ALA A 314 12.67 -16.46 13.39
C ALA A 314 11.24 -15.90 13.22
N GLY A 315 11.13 -14.66 12.74
CA GLY A 315 9.82 -14.02 12.53
C GLY A 315 9.05 -13.60 13.79
N TRP A 316 9.55 -13.84 15.00
CA TRP A 316 8.84 -13.52 16.26
C TRP A 316 8.40 -12.05 16.38
N ASN A 317 9.15 -11.13 15.77
CA ASN A 317 8.78 -9.71 15.74
C ASN A 317 7.45 -9.50 15.00
N GLU A 318 7.21 -10.19 13.88
CA GLU A 318 5.95 -10.08 13.14
C GLU A 318 4.79 -10.60 13.99
N THR A 319 4.89 -11.82 14.54
CA THR A 319 3.86 -12.37 15.44
C THR A 319 3.61 -11.45 16.64
N ARG A 320 4.66 -10.94 17.29
CA ARG A 320 4.53 -10.01 18.42
C ARG A 320 3.77 -8.75 18.01
N ASP A 321 4.10 -8.18 16.86
CA ASP A 321 3.48 -6.95 16.39
C ASP A 321 2.00 -7.20 16.06
N LEU A 322 1.65 -8.35 15.46
CA LEU A 322 0.25 -8.74 15.24
C LEU A 322 -0.52 -8.96 16.54
N ILE A 323 0.10 -9.60 17.53
CA ILE A 323 -0.49 -9.73 18.87
C ILE A 323 -0.73 -8.33 19.45
N PHE A 324 0.25 -7.42 19.40
CA PHE A 324 0.08 -6.07 19.95
C PHE A 324 -0.99 -5.27 19.23
N PHE A 325 -1.11 -5.41 17.91
CA PHE A 325 -2.20 -4.78 17.18
C PHE A 325 -3.55 -5.22 17.78
N ARG A 326 -3.82 -6.54 17.79
CA ARG A 326 -5.12 -7.03 18.26
C ARG A 326 -5.33 -6.75 19.75
N LEU A 327 -4.26 -6.84 20.54
CA LEU A 327 -4.29 -6.57 21.96
C LEU A 327 -4.68 -5.11 22.25
N TYR A 328 -4.08 -4.14 21.57
CA TYR A 328 -4.43 -2.73 21.75
C TYR A 328 -5.83 -2.41 21.22
N GLU A 329 -6.24 -3.02 20.11
CA GLU A 329 -7.62 -2.91 19.60
C GLU A 329 -8.64 -3.38 20.66
N GLN A 330 -8.40 -4.52 21.31
CA GLN A 330 -9.31 -5.07 22.34
C GLN A 330 -9.21 -4.37 23.69
N LEU A 331 -8.02 -3.89 24.07
CA LEU A 331 -7.80 -3.21 25.34
C LEU A 331 -8.18 -1.73 25.30
N HIS A 332 -8.46 -1.14 24.14
CA HIS A 332 -8.63 0.31 24.01
C HIS A 332 -9.58 0.94 25.05
N PRO A 333 -10.83 0.47 25.24
CA PRO A 333 -11.72 1.05 26.26
C PRO A 333 -11.15 0.94 27.67
N TRP A 334 -10.58 -0.23 28.00
CA TRP A 334 -9.98 -0.47 29.31
C TRP A 334 -8.73 0.39 29.52
N LEU A 335 -7.91 0.63 28.51
CA LEU A 335 -6.73 1.49 28.63
C LEU A 335 -7.14 2.95 28.92
N VAL A 336 -8.22 3.42 28.29
CA VAL A 336 -8.80 4.75 28.57
C VAL A 336 -9.30 4.83 30.01
N GLU A 337 -10.11 3.86 30.46
CA GLU A 337 -10.61 3.78 31.84
C GLU A 337 -9.50 3.76 32.88
N GLN A 338 -8.38 3.08 32.57
CA GLN A 338 -7.24 2.98 33.48
C GLN A 338 -6.27 4.16 33.40
N GLY A 339 -6.53 5.17 32.54
CA GLY A 339 -5.64 6.33 32.34
C GLY A 339 -4.28 5.94 31.74
N LEU A 340 -4.25 4.90 30.91
CA LEU A 340 -3.05 4.26 30.36
C LEU A 340 -2.77 4.61 28.89
N THR A 341 -3.60 5.44 28.28
CA THR A 341 -3.38 6.08 26.98
C THR A 341 -2.84 7.50 27.19
N PRO A 342 -1.83 7.95 26.42
CA PRO A 342 -1.58 9.39 26.30
C PRO A 342 -2.88 10.03 25.79
N VAL A 343 -3.29 11.16 26.38
CA VAL A 343 -4.46 11.91 25.91
C VAL A 343 -4.23 12.22 24.43
N ALA A 344 -5.08 11.66 23.57
CA ALA A 344 -5.05 11.91 22.14
C ALA A 344 -5.77 13.25 21.89
N GLU A 345 -5.03 14.35 21.96
CA GLU A 345 -5.45 15.55 21.26
C GLU A 345 -5.17 15.32 19.75
N GLU A 346 -6.17 15.64 18.91
CA GLU A 346 -6.09 16.01 17.48
C GLU A 346 -6.42 15.01 16.35
N ASP A 347 -6.45 13.68 16.51
CA ASP A 347 -6.64 12.78 15.33
C ASP A 347 -8.09 12.36 15.00
N GLU A 348 -9.05 12.46 15.94
CA GLU A 348 -10.44 11.99 15.72
C GLU A 348 -11.34 13.03 15.04
N GLU A 349 -11.08 14.33 15.20
CA GLU A 349 -11.89 15.39 14.58
C GLU A 349 -11.65 15.50 13.06
N GLU A 350 -10.42 15.31 12.59
CA GLU A 350 -10.10 15.35 11.14
C GLU A 350 -10.76 14.22 10.34
N ALA A 351 -10.99 13.05 10.95
CA ALA A 351 -11.65 11.93 10.29
C ALA A 351 -13.16 12.15 10.08
N MET A 352 -13.80 12.97 10.93
CA MET A 352 -15.21 13.33 10.78
C MET A 352 -15.41 14.49 9.80
N GLU A 353 -14.55 15.52 9.79
CA GLU A 353 -14.68 16.63 8.82
C GLU A 353 -14.45 16.20 7.36
N GLU A 354 -13.65 15.17 7.12
CA GLU A 354 -13.38 14.64 5.78
C GLU A 354 -14.47 13.68 5.24
N LEU A 355 -15.45 13.31 6.06
CA LEU A 355 -16.66 12.57 5.65
C LEU A 355 -17.80 13.53 5.27
N GLU A 356 -17.72 14.80 5.68
CA GLU A 356 -18.72 15.84 5.39
C GLU A 356 -18.38 16.69 4.16
N LYS A 357 -17.22 16.48 3.53
CA LYS A 357 -16.78 17.08 2.25
C LYS A 357 -16.63 16.02 1.17
#